data_AF-A0A3N1K2K3-F1
#
_entry.id   AF-A0A3N1K2K3-F1
#
_cell.length_a   1.000
_cell.length_b   1.000
_cell.length_c   1.000
_cell.angle_alpha   90.00
_cell.angle_beta   90.00
_cell.angle_gamma   90.00
#
_symmetry.space_group_name_H-M   'P 1'
#
loop_
_entity.id
_entity.type
_entity.pdbx_description
1 polymer ?
#
loop_
_entity_poly.entity_id
_entity_poly.type
_entity_poly.pdbx_seq_one_letter_code
_entity_poly.pdbx_strand_id
1 'polypeptide(L)'
;MARSSLTVDTGDLRSLFTTLGEVKTAFEAGSDGIDDADACGHAGLAQRVRSFAAGWDDSRRQLAEAIGDLGASALGIADGFDAADADLAASLAGED
;
A
#
# COMPACT_ATOMS: atom_id res chain seq x y z
N MET A 1 -15.44 29.15 -20.18
CA MET A 1 -14.49 28.39 -19.35
C MET A 1 -15.10 27.02 -19.11
N ALA A 2 -14.42 25.93 -19.51
CA ALA A 2 -14.94 24.59 -19.25
C ALA A 2 -14.91 24.35 -17.75
N ARG A 3 -16.07 24.01 -17.16
CA ARG A 3 -16.18 23.64 -15.75
C ARG A 3 -15.71 22.19 -15.65
N SER A 4 -14.53 21.97 -15.09
CA SER A 4 -14.07 20.62 -14.77
C SER A 4 -14.84 20.14 -13.53
N SER A 5 -15.67 19.11 -13.68
CA SER A 5 -16.29 18.44 -12.53
C SER A 5 -15.37 17.32 -12.04
N LEU A 6 -15.11 17.29 -10.74
CA LEU A 6 -14.43 16.20 -10.07
C LEU A 6 -15.49 15.37 -9.34
N THR A 7 -15.56 14.07 -9.65
CA THR A 7 -16.39 13.11 -8.93
C THR A 7 -15.47 12.21 -8.12
N VAL A 8 -15.73 12.11 -6.81
CA VAL A 8 -14.97 11.25 -5.90
C VAL A 8 -15.94 10.33 -5.19
N ASP A 9 -15.63 9.04 -5.18
CA ASP A 9 -16.31 8.04 -4.37
C ASP A 9 -15.40 7.69 -3.19
N THR A 10 -15.78 8.15 -1.99
CA THR A 10 -14.99 7.91 -0.77
C THR A 10 -15.09 6.45 -0.31
N GLY A 11 -16.14 5.73 -0.69
CA GLY A 11 -16.29 4.29 -0.46
C GLY A 11 -15.31 3.46 -1.29
N ASP A 12 -15.14 3.79 -2.57
CA ASP A 12 -14.16 3.15 -3.44
C ASP A 12 -12.72 3.38 -2.94
N LEU A 13 -12.41 4.59 -2.47
CA LEU A 13 -11.09 4.91 -1.89
C LEU A 13 -10.81 4.11 -0.61
N ARG A 14 -11.80 3.92 0.27
CA ARG A 14 -11.68 3.07 1.47
C ARG A 14 -11.53 1.59 1.12
N SER A 15 -12.21 1.14 0.08
CA SER A 15 -12.08 -0.23 -0.46
C SER A 15 -10.69 -0.46 -1.05
N LEU A 16 -10.16 0.53 -1.76
CA LEU A 16 -8.79 0.53 -2.27
C LEU A 16 -7.76 0.46 -1.13
N PHE A 17 -7.93 1.26 -0.08
CA PHE A 17 -7.07 1.19 1.11
C PHE A 17 -7.03 -0.22 1.71
N THR A 18 -8.20 -0.85 1.86
CA THR A 18 -8.32 -2.22 2.40
C THR A 18 -7.59 -3.21 1.49
N THR A 19 -7.83 -3.15 0.18
CA THR A 19 -7.21 -4.04 -0.81
C THR A 19 -5.69 -3.90 -0.80
N LEU A 20 -5.18 -2.67 -0.77
CA LEU A 20 -3.74 -2.41 -0.72
C LEU A 20 -3.13 -2.91 0.61
N GLY A 21 -3.87 -2.82 1.72
CA GLY A 21 -3.47 -3.40 3.01
C GLY A 21 -3.33 -4.93 2.97
N GLU A 22 -4.25 -5.61 2.28
CA GLU A 22 -4.17 -7.06 2.06
C GLU A 22 -2.96 -7.43 1.20
N VAL A 23 -2.72 -6.70 0.12
CA VAL A 23 -1.56 -6.92 -0.77
C VAL A 23 -0.25 -6.68 -0.01
N LYS A 24 -0.16 -5.57 0.76
CA LYS A 24 0.99 -5.29 1.63
C LYS A 24 1.25 -6.45 2.59
N THR A 25 0.21 -6.93 3.27
CA THR A 25 0.32 -8.06 4.21
C THR A 25 0.82 -9.32 3.52
N ALA A 26 0.35 -9.60 2.31
CA ALA A 26 0.81 -10.73 1.51
C ALA A 26 2.29 -10.61 1.13
N PHE A 27 2.75 -9.41 0.77
CA PHE A 27 4.16 -9.16 0.53
C PHE A 27 4.98 -9.32 1.80
N GLU A 28 4.52 -8.87 2.97
CA GLU A 28 5.21 -8.99 4.27
C GLU A 28 5.26 -10.44 4.81
N ALA A 29 4.24 -11.25 4.51
CA ALA A 29 4.14 -12.64 4.97
C ALA A 29 5.07 -13.63 4.25
N GLY A 30 5.67 -13.24 3.12
CA GLY A 30 6.64 -14.08 2.41
C GLY A 30 7.87 -14.35 3.28
N SER A 31 8.07 -15.59 3.72
CA SER A 31 9.20 -15.97 4.57
C SER A 31 10.51 -16.13 3.77
N ASP A 32 11.62 -15.96 4.47
CA ASP A 32 12.99 -16.17 4.00
C ASP A 32 13.19 -17.60 3.47
N GLY A 33 13.00 -17.79 2.16
CA GLY A 33 13.27 -19.06 1.46
C GLY A 33 14.77 -19.35 1.33
N ILE A 34 15.50 -19.38 2.45
CA ILE A 34 16.96 -19.49 2.49
C ILE A 34 17.44 -20.84 3.07
N ASP A 35 16.53 -21.69 3.55
CA ASP A 35 16.91 -22.96 4.19
C ASP A 35 17.69 -23.91 3.26
N ASP A 36 17.60 -23.73 1.93
CA ASP A 36 18.21 -24.64 0.94
C ASP A 36 19.44 -24.07 0.19
N ALA A 37 19.99 -22.91 0.57
CA ALA A 37 21.17 -22.38 -0.12
C ALA A 37 22.36 -23.36 -0.08
N ASP A 38 22.52 -24.10 1.01
CA ASP A 38 23.56 -25.11 1.18
C ASP A 38 23.25 -26.43 0.47
N ALA A 39 21.99 -26.69 0.10
CA ALA A 39 21.60 -27.84 -0.72
C ALA A 39 22.16 -27.79 -2.15
N CYS A 40 22.65 -26.61 -2.58
CA CYS A 40 23.28 -26.41 -3.88
C CYS A 40 24.61 -27.18 -4.05
N GLY A 41 25.26 -27.63 -2.97
CA GLY A 41 26.51 -28.41 -3.01
C GLY A 41 27.73 -27.67 -3.57
N HIS A 42 27.60 -26.37 -3.90
CA HIS A 42 28.66 -25.54 -4.46
C HIS A 42 28.68 -24.16 -3.80
N ALA A 43 29.78 -23.83 -3.12
CA ALA A 43 29.90 -22.62 -2.30
C ALA A 43 29.59 -21.31 -3.07
N GLY A 44 30.07 -21.19 -4.31
CA GLY A 44 29.79 -20.00 -5.13
C GLY A 44 28.32 -19.86 -5.56
N LEU A 45 27.60 -20.98 -5.65
CA LEU A 45 26.17 -20.98 -5.99
C LEU A 45 25.34 -20.66 -4.74
N ALA A 46 25.68 -21.28 -3.61
CA ALA A 46 25.10 -20.97 -2.31
C ALA A 46 25.22 -19.47 -1.99
N GLN A 47 26.39 -18.87 -2.23
CA GLN A 47 26.58 -17.42 -2.04
C GLN A 47 25.66 -16.58 -2.93
N ARG A 48 25.49 -16.96 -4.20
CA ARG A 48 24.59 -16.26 -5.12
C ARG A 48 23.12 -16.36 -4.70
N VAL A 49 22.69 -17.55 -4.24
CA VAL A 49 21.32 -17.76 -3.73
C VAL A 49 21.08 -16.88 -2.50
N ARG A 50 22.02 -16.84 -1.54
CA ARG A 50 21.93 -15.96 -0.37
C ARG A 50 21.86 -14.48 -0.76
N SER A 51 22.72 -14.04 -1.67
CA SER A 51 22.70 -12.64 -2.14
C SER A 51 21.41 -12.28 -2.87
N PHE A 52 20.87 -13.19 -3.68
CA PHE A 52 19.57 -13.01 -4.33
C PHE A 52 18.45 -12.91 -3.29
N ALA A 53 18.42 -13.83 -2.32
CA ALA A 53 17.39 -13.85 -1.29
C ALA A 53 17.39 -12.57 -0.45
N ALA A 54 18.57 -12.10 -0.03
CA ALA A 54 18.69 -10.83 0.70
C ALA A 54 18.22 -9.63 -0.15
N GLY A 55 18.58 -9.59 -1.43
CA GLY A 55 18.12 -8.53 -2.34
C GLY A 55 16.61 -8.59 -2.61
N TRP A 56 16.06 -9.80 -2.71
CA TRP A 56 14.62 -10.01 -2.84
C TRP A 56 13.87 -9.57 -1.59
N ASP A 57 14.36 -9.90 -0.39
CA ASP A 57 13.76 -9.47 0.87
C ASP A 57 13.68 -7.94 0.98
N ASP A 58 14.79 -7.26 0.67
CA ASP A 58 14.83 -5.81 0.68
C ASP A 58 13.87 -5.19 -0.36
N SER A 59 13.86 -5.73 -1.58
CA SER A 59 12.94 -5.26 -2.64
C SER A 59 11.47 -5.47 -2.27
N ARG A 60 11.15 -6.62 -1.66
CA ARG A 60 9.82 -6.98 -1.17
C ARG A 60 9.36 -6.03 -0.09
N ARG A 61 10.23 -5.71 0.88
CA ARG A 61 9.95 -4.75 1.96
C ARG A 61 9.70 -3.34 1.41
N GLN A 62 10.54 -2.86 0.48
CA GLN A 62 10.34 -1.56 -0.15
C GLN A 62 9.02 -1.49 -0.92
N LEU A 63 8.64 -2.56 -1.63
CA LEU A 63 7.36 -2.63 -2.33
C LEU A 63 6.17 -2.61 -1.36
N ALA A 64 6.24 -3.36 -0.27
CA ALA A 64 5.21 -3.39 0.78
C ALA A 64 5.01 -2.00 1.42
N GLU A 65 6.10 -1.27 1.67
CA GLU A 65 6.08 0.11 2.16
C GLU A 65 5.38 1.05 1.18
N ALA A 66 5.79 1.04 -0.09
CA ALA A 66 5.20 1.88 -1.13
C ALA A 66 3.69 1.61 -1.34
N ILE A 67 3.27 0.35 -1.24
CA ILE A 67 1.85 -0.03 -1.29
C ILE A 67 1.08 0.53 -0.09
N GLY A 68 1.69 0.47 1.10
CA GLY A 68 1.13 1.06 2.31
C GLY A 68 0.94 2.58 2.19
N ASP A 69 1.95 3.28 1.67
CA ASP A 69 1.90 4.73 1.47
C ASP A 69 0.82 5.14 0.47
N LEU A 70 0.66 4.36 -0.61
CA LEU A 70 -0.42 4.57 -1.58
C LEU A 70 -1.80 4.38 -0.93
N GLY A 71 -1.95 3.33 -0.10
CA GLY A 71 -3.18 3.09 0.65
C GLY A 71 -3.50 4.24 1.60
N ALA A 72 -2.51 4.70 2.37
CA ALA A 72 -2.68 5.83 3.29
C ALA A 72 -3.08 7.12 2.55
N SER A 73 -2.51 7.34 1.36
CA SER A 73 -2.89 8.47 0.51
C SER A 73 -4.35 8.38 0.05
N ALA A 74 -4.82 7.19 -0.36
CA ALA A 74 -6.22 6.99 -0.75
C ALA A 74 -7.18 7.24 0.43
N LEU A 75 -6.84 6.74 1.63
CA LEU A 75 -7.62 6.98 2.84
C LEU A 75 -7.67 8.48 3.20
N GLY A 76 -6.52 9.17 3.14
CA GLY A 76 -6.45 10.60 3.43
C GLY A 76 -7.29 11.46 2.47
N ILE A 77 -7.36 11.07 1.19
CA ILE A 77 -8.25 11.72 0.22
C ILE A 77 -9.72 11.51 0.63
N ALA A 78 -10.11 10.28 0.96
CA ALA A 78 -11.48 9.97 1.37
C ALA A 78 -11.89 10.77 2.61
N ASP A 79 -11.05 10.79 3.64
CA ASP A 79 -11.29 11.52 4.89
C ASP A 79 -11.39 13.04 4.64
N GLY A 80 -10.55 13.58 3.76
CA GLY A 80 -10.60 15.00 3.40
C GLY A 80 -11.91 15.41 2.70
N PHE A 81 -12.44 14.57 1.81
CA PHE A 81 -13.73 14.84 1.16
C PHE A 81 -14.91 14.68 2.12
N ASP A 82 -14.93 13.64 2.96
CA ASP A 82 -15.99 13.45 3.94
C ASP A 82 -16.04 14.60 4.96
N ALA A 83 -14.87 15.09 5.41
CA ALA A 83 -14.79 16.26 6.29
C ALA A 83 -15.33 17.53 5.61
N ALA A 84 -14.93 17.78 4.36
CA ALA A 84 -15.42 18.94 3.62
C ALA A 84 -16.94 18.89 3.37
N ASP A 85 -17.50 17.69 3.12
CA ASP A 85 -18.94 17.51 2.94
C ASP A 85 -19.69 17.75 4.25
N ALA A 86 -19.17 17.26 5.39
CA ALA A 86 -19.74 17.50 6.71
C ALA A 86 -19.75 19.01 7.08
N ASP A 87 -18.64 19.71 6.85
CA ASP A 87 -18.54 21.15 7.10
C ASP A 87 -19.54 21.95 6.24
N LEU A 88 -19.71 21.57 4.98
CA LEU A 88 -20.67 22.19 4.08
C LEU A 88 -22.11 21.91 4.51
N ALA A 89 -22.41 20.68 4.94
CA ALA A 89 -23.73 20.30 5.44
C ALA A 89 -24.11 21.08 6.70
N ALA A 90 -23.19 21.22 7.66
CA ALA A 90 -23.40 22.04 8.86
C ALA A 90 -23.67 23.51 8.52
N SER A 91 -22.85 24.08 7.63
CA SER A 91 -23.03 25.45 7.12
C SER A 91 -24.41 25.66 6.47
N LEU A 92 -24.89 24.67 5.72
CA LEU A 92 -26.22 24.70 5.06
C LEU A 92 -27.38 24.53 6.05
N ALA A 93 -27.18 23.75 7.13
CA ALA A 93 -28.15 23.56 8.20
C ALA A 93 -28.30 24.82 9.09
N GLY A 94 -27.40 25.80 8.95
CA GLY A 94 -27.36 26.99 9.80
C GLY A 94 -26.79 26.70 11.18
N GLU A 95 -26.05 25.60 11.31
CA GLU A 95 -25.30 25.23 12.50
C GLU A 95 -23.91 25.89 12.44
N ASP A 96 -23.86 27.20 12.65
CA ASP A 96 -22.64 27.98 12.92
C ASP A 96 -22.61 28.45 14.38
#